data_AF-A0AAW0CS53-F1
#
_entry.id   AF-A0AAW0CS53-F1
#
_cell.length_a   1.000
_cell.length_b   1.000
_cell.length_c   1.000
_cell.angle_alpha   90.00
_cell.angle_beta   90.00
_cell.angle_gamma   90.00
#
_symmetry.space_group_name_H-M   'P 1'
#
loop_
_entity.id
_entity.type
_entity.pdbx_description
1 polymer ?
#
loop_
_entity_poly.entity_id
_entity_poly.type
_entity_poly.pdbx_seq_one_letter_code
_entity_poly.pdbx_strand_id
1 'polypeptide(L)' 'MSHTANRESGAGDHGDVGIKTFVDQHECVQKCVALNLEALKTLENEGHAEEEEEEESG' A
#
# COMPACT_ATOMS: atom_id res chain seq x y z
N MET A 1 -10.00 11.64 -5.61
CA MET A 1 -10.47 10.76 -4.53
C MET A 1 -9.23 10.24 -3.84
N SER A 2 -9.24 10.19 -2.52
CA SER A 2 -8.10 9.74 -1.72
C SER A 2 -8.55 8.54 -0.89
N HIS A 3 -7.61 7.62 -0.65
CA HIS A 3 -7.78 6.55 0.32
C HIS A 3 -6.66 6.67 1.35
N THR A 4 -7.02 6.55 2.62
CA THR A 4 -6.07 6.62 3.74
C THR A 4 -6.23 5.38 4.61
N ALA A 5 -5.14 4.86 5.17
CA ALA A 5 -5.20 3.66 6.01
C ALA A 5 -6.20 3.81 7.17
N ASN A 6 -6.33 5.02 7.72
CA ASN A 6 -7.24 5.36 8.81
C ASN A 6 -8.64 5.84 8.36
N ARG A 7 -8.93 5.88 7.05
CA ARG A 7 -10.22 6.31 6.47
C ARG A 7 -10.64 7.75 6.80
N GLU A 8 -9.68 8.66 6.95
CA GLU A 8 -9.94 10.03 7.39
C GLU A 8 -10.25 11.02 6.26
N SER A 9 -10.15 10.63 4.99
CA SER A 9 -10.31 11.58 3.87
C SER A 9 -11.76 11.81 3.42
N GLY A 10 -12.75 11.27 4.13
CA GLY A 10 -14.17 11.54 3.96
C GLY A 10 -14.99 10.35 3.43
N ALA A 11 -16.23 10.60 3.01
CA ALA A 11 -17.20 9.54 2.68
C ALA A 11 -16.82 8.65 1.48
N GLY A 12 -15.87 9.07 0.64
CA GLY A 12 -15.33 8.27 -0.46
C GLY A 12 -14.06 7.50 -0.11
N ASP A 13 -13.64 7.51 1.16
CA ASP A 13 -12.45 6.83 1.62
C ASP A 13 -12.75 5.38 1.99
N HIS A 14 -12.41 4.46 1.10
CA HIS A 14 -12.54 3.02 1.34
C HIS A 14 -11.33 2.42 2.09
N GLY A 15 -10.39 3.25 2.53
CA GLY A 15 -9.15 2.87 3.21
C GLY A 15 -8.37 1.80 2.47
N ASP A 16 -7.84 0.83 3.20
CA ASP A 16 -7.02 -0.26 2.65
C ASP A 16 -7.70 -1.03 1.54
N VAL A 17 -9.03 -1.17 1.58
CA VAL A 17 -9.80 -1.83 0.51
C VAL A 17 -9.69 -1.05 -0.80
N GLY A 18 -9.79 0.29 -0.73
CA GLY A 18 -9.63 1.16 -1.89
C GLY A 18 -8.21 1.13 -2.44
N ILE A 19 -7.21 1.15 -1.55
CA ILE A 19 -5.78 1.05 -1.91
C ILE A 19 -5.51 -0.29 -2.60
N LYS A 20 -5.93 -1.41 -2.00
CA LYS A 20 -5.72 -2.76 -2.56
C LYS A 20 -6.40 -2.89 -3.93
N THR A 21 -7.64 -2.43 -4.04
CA THR A 21 -8.38 -2.48 -5.32
C THR A 21 -7.63 -1.73 -6.42
N PHE A 22 -7.04 -0.56 -6.09
CA PHE A 22 -6.20 0.17 -7.03
C PHE A 22 -4.97 -0.64 -7.43
N VAL A 23 -4.24 -1.22 -6.47
CA VAL A 23 -3.03 -2.02 -6.74
C VAL A 23 -3.34 -3.22 -7.63
N ASP A 24 -4.40 -3.97 -7.33
CA ASP A 24 -4.80 -5.18 -8.08
C ASP A 24 -5.10 -4.85 -9.55
N GLN A 25 -5.72 -3.71 -9.82
CA GLN A 25 -6.14 -3.29 -11.15
C GLN A 25 -5.09 -2.43 -11.87
N HIS A 26 -4.08 -1.91 -11.16
CA HIS A 26 -3.08 -1.05 -11.75
C HIS A 26 -2.10 -1.85 -12.63
N GLU A 27 -1.81 -1.29 -13.80
CA GLU A 27 -0.72 -1.71 -14.67
C GLU A 27 0.17 -0.50 -14.91
N CYS A 28 1.44 -0.61 -14.52
CA CYS A 28 2.40 0.45 -14.74
C CYS A 28 2.62 0.66 -16.25
N VAL A 29 2.45 1.91 -16.68
CA VAL A 29 2.75 2.33 -18.06
C VAL A 29 4.14 2.98 -18.12
N GLN A 30 4.59 3.32 -19.33
CA GLN A 30 5.90 3.96 -19.56
C GLN A 30 6.14 5.20 -18.68
N LYS A 31 5.08 5.91 -18.29
CA LYS A 31 5.17 7.05 -17.39
C LYS A 31 5.65 6.68 -15.97
N CYS A 32 5.24 5.52 -15.44
CA CYS A 32 5.71 5.04 -14.13
C CYS A 32 7.23 4.78 -14.19
N VAL A 33 7.70 4.15 -15.27
CA VAL A 33 9.12 3.88 -15.52
C VAL A 33 9.91 5.18 -15.66
N ALA A 34 9.40 6.15 -16.43
CA ALA A 34 10.05 7.45 -16.61
C ALA A 34 10.15 8.26 -15.31
N LEU A 35 9.23 8.01 -14.37
CA LEU A 35 9.24 8.59 -13.03
C LEU A 35 9.99 7.74 -12.00
N ASN A 36 10.61 6.63 -12.43
CA ASN A 36 11.29 5.67 -11.57
C ASN A 36 10.41 5.16 -10.41
N LEU A 37 9.15 4.86 -10.71
CA LEU A 37 8.21 4.26 -9.77
C LEU A 37 8.22 2.74 -9.91
N GLU A 38 8.32 2.06 -8.78
CA GLU A 38 8.27 0.59 -8.72
C GLU A 38 6.86 0.06 -8.90
N ALA A 39 6.74 -1.12 -9.52
CA ALA A 39 5.46 -1.77 -9.72
C ALA A 39 4.95 -2.35 -8.39
N LEU A 40 3.79 -1.87 -7.94
CA LEU A 40 3.22 -2.22 -6.63
C LEU A 40 2.89 -3.73 -6.50
N LYS A 41 2.57 -4.42 -7.60
CA LYS A 41 2.32 -5.88 -7.61
C LYS A 41 3.54 -6.72 -7.26
N THR A 42 4.74 -6.15 -7.31
CA THR A 42 5.98 -6.85 -6.95
C THR A 42 6.23 -6.81 -5.44
N LEU A 43 5.63 -5.86 -4.71
CA LEU A 43 5.86 -5.64 -3.28
C LEU A 43 5.05 -6.58 -2.37
N GLU A 44 4.00 -7.25 -2.86
CA GLU A 44 3.25 -8.25 -2.07
C GLU A 44 4.07 -9.53 -1.78
N ASN A 45 5.23 -9.70 -2.42
CA ASN A 45 6.09 -10.89 -2.27
C ASN A 45 7.29 -10.68 -1.33
N GLU A 46 7.53 -9.44 -0.88
CA GLU A 46 8.54 -9.13 0.13
C GLU A 46 7.80 -8.86 1.43
N GLY A 47 7.79 -9.88 2.29
CA GLY A 47 7.04 -9.93 3.52
C GLY A 47 7.14 -8.64 4.33
N HIS A 48 5.98 -8.20 4.81
CA HIS A 48 5.84 -7.34 5.97
C HIS A 48 6.73 -7.92 7.08
N ALA A 49 7.92 -7.33 7.27
CA ALA A 49 8.72 -7.55 8.45
C ALA A 49 7.94 -6.88 9.58
N GLU A 50 7.11 -7.69 10.24
CA GLU A 50 6.56 -7.38 11.54
C GLU A 50 7.77 -7.20 12.47
N GLU A 51 8.00 -5.97 12.92
CA GLU A 51 8.90 -5.72 14.05
C GLU A 51 8.22 -6.35 15.27
N GLU A 52 8.63 -7.57 15.62
CA GLU A 52 8.30 -8.18 16.91
C GLU A 52 9.00 -7.35 18.00
N GLU A 53 8.23 -6.52 18.71
CA GLU A 53 8.69 -5.90 19.94
C GLU A 53 8.80 -6.99 21.02
N GLU A 54 10.02 -7.46 21.27
CA GLU A 54 10.34 -8.27 22.45
C GLU A 54 10.19 -7.41 23.71
N GLU A 55 9.05 -7.48 24.40
CA GLU A 55 8.95 -6.99 25.77
C GLU A 55 9.74 -7.91 26.72
N GLU A 56 10.97 -7.50 27.04
CA GLU A 56 11.75 -7.95 28.18
C GLU A 56 11.03 -7.56 29.48
N SER A 57 10.49 -8.53 30.23
CA SER A 57 10.09 -8.35 31.62
C SER A 57 10.82 -9.37 32.49
N GLY A 58 11.81 -8.86 33.23
CA GLY A 58 12.48 -9.57 34.32
C GLY A 58 11.70 -9.60 35.62
#